data_AF-A0A1I3FU93-F1
#
_entry.id   AF-A0A1I3FU93-F1
#
_cell.length_a   1.000
_cell.length_b   1.000
_cell.length_c   1.000
_cell.angle_alpha   90.00
_cell.angle_beta   90.00
_cell.angle_gamma   90.00
#
_symmetry.space_group_name_H-M   'P 1'
#
loop_
_entity.id
_entity.type
_entity.pdbx_description
1 polymer ?
#
loop_
_entity_poly.entity_id
_entity_poly.type
_entity_poly.pdbx_seq_one_letter_code
_entity_poly.pdbx_strand_id
1 'polypeptide(L)'
;MQMTRRMMLAVTLLAIGLNSTGCKKSNTTTVTFRNQTGVALTINAFVTASGKTYKFNKTNLANGKSTTKKYVTQLAKGSTYAVQGSVKAGATTIPLPAGITVLIGETNTYVISSLGGGMYRASYYINGVFKASIDF
;
A
#
# COMPACT_ATOMS: atom_id res chain seq x y z
N MET A 1 61.65 22.86 34.73
CA MET A 1 60.89 21.80 34.03
C MET A 1 60.04 22.45 32.96
N GLN A 2 60.33 22.14 31.69
CA GLN A 2 59.47 22.46 30.55
C GLN A 2 58.12 21.77 30.70
N MET A 3 57.02 22.43 30.30
CA MET A 3 56.19 21.94 29.19
C MET A 3 55.18 23.01 28.76
N THR A 4 55.43 23.53 27.58
CA THR A 4 54.49 24.19 26.67
C THR A 4 53.40 23.19 26.27
N ARG A 5 52.11 23.56 26.39
CA ARG A 5 51.00 22.98 25.60
C ARG A 5 50.08 24.12 25.18
N ARG A 6 50.38 24.75 24.04
CA ARG A 6 49.76 24.50 22.72
C ARG A 6 48.24 24.65 22.73
N MET A 7 47.82 25.77 22.15
CA MET A 7 46.53 26.09 21.54
C MET A 7 45.70 24.85 21.19
N MET A 8 44.45 24.81 21.66
CA MET A 8 43.39 24.09 20.95
C MET A 8 42.54 25.13 20.23
N LEU A 9 42.86 25.31 18.96
CA LEU A 9 42.02 26.00 17.98
C LEU A 9 40.67 25.27 17.99
N ALA A 10 39.61 25.97 18.41
CA ALA A 10 38.24 25.49 18.29
C ALA A 10 37.88 25.43 16.80
N VAL A 11 38.16 24.30 16.16
CA VAL A 11 37.60 23.98 14.86
C VAL A 11 36.13 23.64 15.10
N THR A 12 35.26 24.65 14.99
CA THR A 12 33.84 24.43 14.70
C THR A 12 33.78 23.76 13.34
N LEU A 13 33.85 22.43 13.36
CA LEU A 13 33.55 21.60 12.21
C LEU A 13 32.06 21.86 11.93
N LEU A 14 31.76 22.75 10.97
CA LEU A 14 30.48 22.71 10.28
C LEU A 14 30.35 21.27 9.81
N ALA A 15 29.48 20.51 10.46
CA ALA A 15 28.99 19.26 9.93
C ALA A 15 28.24 19.63 8.65
N ILE A 16 29.00 19.78 7.56
CA ILE A 16 28.53 19.63 6.20
C ILE A 16 27.80 18.30 6.25
N GLY A 17 26.47 18.38 6.25
CA GLY A 17 25.61 17.23 6.36
C GLY A 17 26.09 16.21 5.38
N LEU A 18 26.80 15.21 5.90
CA LEU A 18 27.04 13.97 5.21
C LEU A 18 25.64 13.49 4.88
N ASN A 19 25.24 13.75 3.63
CA ASN A 19 24.40 12.85 2.88
C ASN A 19 25.15 11.52 2.86
N SER A 20 25.24 10.87 4.03
CA SER A 20 25.42 9.44 4.12
C SER A 20 24.38 8.92 3.17
N THR A 21 24.83 8.13 2.22
CA THR A 21 24.06 7.34 1.29
C THR A 21 23.01 6.58 2.10
N GLY A 22 21.92 7.28 2.38
CA GLY A 22 21.01 6.92 3.46
C GLY A 22 20.39 5.60 3.07
N CYS A 23 20.58 4.58 3.91
CA CYS A 23 19.89 3.32 3.76
C CYS A 23 18.44 3.64 3.39
N LYS A 24 18.05 3.38 2.13
CA LYS A 24 16.70 3.70 1.66
C LYS A 24 15.76 2.87 2.51
N LYS A 25 15.16 3.51 3.52
CA LYS A 25 14.29 2.84 4.49
C LYS A 25 13.18 2.20 3.69
N SER A 26 13.17 0.87 3.69
CA SER A 26 12.19 0.09 2.96
C SER A 26 11.02 -0.17 3.89
N ASN A 27 9.81 0.10 3.38
CA ASN A 27 8.56 -0.07 4.08
C ASN A 27 7.85 -1.30 3.55
N THR A 28 7.37 -2.16 4.44
CA THR A 28 6.55 -3.31 4.09
C THR A 28 5.09 -2.89 4.12
N THR A 29 4.41 -3.03 2.99
CA THR A 29 2.97 -2.78 2.89
C THR A 29 2.24 -4.10 2.68
N THR A 30 1.17 -4.32 3.43
CA THR A 30 0.33 -5.51 3.28
C THR A 30 -0.98 -5.10 2.61
N VAL A 31 -1.38 -5.83 1.58
CA VAL A 31 -2.65 -5.62 0.88
C VAL A 31 -3.44 -6.93 0.87
N THR A 32 -4.66 -6.86 1.37
CA THR A 32 -5.58 -7.99 1.44
C THR A 32 -6.85 -7.67 0.68
N PHE A 33 -7.29 -8.59 -0.17
CA PHE A 33 -8.63 -8.58 -0.74
C PHE A 33 -9.43 -9.73 -0.16
N ARG A 34 -10.64 -9.45 0.31
CA ARG A 34 -11.60 -10.43 0.83
C ARG A 34 -12.84 -10.43 -0.04
N ASN A 35 -13.29 -11.62 -0.40
CA ASN A 35 -14.52 -11.80 -1.18
C ASN A 35 -15.70 -12.15 -0.26
N GLN A 36 -16.76 -11.35 -0.33
CA GLN A 36 -18.06 -11.56 0.34
C GLN A 36 -19.22 -11.35 -0.65
N THR A 37 -19.01 -11.68 -1.92
CA THR A 37 -20.00 -11.42 -2.98
C THR A 37 -20.99 -12.57 -3.20
N GLY A 38 -20.77 -13.73 -2.57
CA GLY A 38 -21.55 -14.95 -2.83
C GLY A 38 -21.06 -15.76 -4.03
N VAL A 39 -20.22 -15.19 -4.90
CA VAL A 39 -19.62 -15.86 -6.07
C VAL A 39 -18.10 -15.77 -6.06
N ALA A 40 -17.40 -16.53 -6.89
CA ALA A 40 -15.95 -16.39 -7.02
C ALA A 40 -15.57 -15.12 -7.79
N LEU A 41 -14.49 -14.46 -7.36
CA LEU A 41 -13.98 -13.24 -7.99
C LEU A 41 -12.63 -13.46 -8.67
N THR A 42 -12.40 -12.75 -9.77
CA THR A 42 -11.06 -12.48 -10.28
C THR A 42 -10.74 -11.01 -10.06
N ILE A 43 -9.70 -10.75 -9.29
CA ILE A 43 -9.25 -9.39 -8.95
C ILE A 43 -8.03 -9.08 -9.77
N ASN A 44 -8.05 -7.99 -10.51
CA ASN A 44 -6.92 -7.43 -11.23
C ASN A 44 -6.72 -6.01 -10.72
N ALA A 45 -5.99 -5.86 -9.62
CA ALA A 45 -5.76 -4.57 -8.98
C ALA A 45 -4.28 -4.21 -9.02
N PHE A 46 -3.96 -2.93 -9.13
CA PHE A 46 -2.59 -2.46 -9.08
C PHE A 46 -2.49 -1.03 -8.53
N VAL A 47 -1.28 -0.68 -8.14
CA VAL A 47 -0.89 0.68 -7.75
C VAL A 47 0.35 1.04 -8.55
N THR A 48 0.37 2.25 -9.12
CA THR A 48 1.56 2.80 -9.79
C THR A 48 2.14 3.92 -8.93
N ALA A 49 3.41 3.80 -8.58
CA ALA A 49 4.11 4.76 -7.73
C ALA A 49 5.58 4.86 -8.16
N SER A 50 6.08 6.08 -8.33
CA SER A 50 7.47 6.36 -8.74
C SER A 50 7.94 5.51 -9.94
N GLY A 51 7.09 5.37 -10.96
CA GLY A 51 7.38 4.61 -12.18
C GLY A 51 7.33 3.08 -12.02
N LYS A 52 6.99 2.55 -10.84
CA LYS A 52 6.83 1.11 -10.59
C LYS A 52 5.36 0.75 -10.41
N THR A 53 4.97 -0.42 -10.94
CA THR A 53 3.61 -0.98 -10.79
C THR A 53 3.62 -2.16 -9.83
N TYR A 54 2.79 -2.11 -8.80
CA TYR A 54 2.59 -3.16 -7.82
C TYR A 54 1.27 -3.86 -8.09
N LYS A 55 1.28 -5.15 -8.45
CA LYS A 55 0.10 -5.91 -8.88
C LYS A 55 -0.46 -6.84 -7.80
N PHE A 56 -1.75 -6.72 -7.52
CA PHE A 56 -2.51 -7.49 -6.54
C PHE A 56 -3.48 -8.49 -7.19
N ASN A 57 -3.06 -9.07 -8.32
CA ASN A 57 -3.92 -9.97 -9.07
C ASN A 57 -4.17 -11.29 -8.33
N LYS A 58 -5.43 -11.75 -8.38
CA LYS A 58 -5.86 -13.07 -7.92
C LYS A 58 -7.00 -13.58 -8.78
N THR A 59 -6.80 -14.74 -9.39
CA THR A 59 -7.87 -15.47 -10.10
C THR A 59 -8.60 -16.40 -9.13
N ASN A 60 -9.91 -16.54 -9.33
CA ASN A 60 -10.78 -17.48 -8.62
C ASN A 60 -10.66 -17.39 -7.08
N LEU A 61 -10.76 -16.18 -6.55
CA LEU A 61 -10.92 -15.95 -5.11
C LEU A 61 -12.33 -16.38 -4.70
N ALA A 62 -12.45 -17.57 -4.10
CA ALA A 62 -13.74 -18.11 -3.65
C ALA A 62 -14.44 -17.20 -2.61
N ASN A 63 -15.77 -17.31 -2.54
CA ASN A 63 -16.56 -16.57 -1.55
C ASN A 63 -16.11 -16.91 -0.12
N GLY A 64 -16.11 -15.90 0.76
CA GLY A 64 -15.65 -16.02 2.15
C GLY A 64 -14.13 -16.12 2.33
N LYS A 65 -13.36 -16.21 1.24
CA LYS A 65 -11.89 -16.30 1.30
C LYS A 65 -11.23 -14.92 1.09
N SER A 66 -9.96 -14.86 1.47
CA SER A 66 -9.11 -13.70 1.26
C SER A 66 -7.80 -14.08 0.59
N THR A 67 -7.21 -13.13 -0.12
CA THR A 67 -5.84 -13.19 -0.63
C THR A 67 -5.05 -12.02 -0.07
N THR A 68 -3.82 -12.26 0.35
CA THR A 68 -2.94 -11.24 0.91
C THR A 68 -1.63 -11.23 0.15
N LYS A 69 -1.17 -10.06 -0.25
CA LYS A 69 0.18 -9.84 -0.76
C LYS A 69 0.90 -8.83 0.11
N LYS A 70 2.16 -9.13 0.41
CA LYS A 70 3.08 -8.21 1.05
C LYS A 70 4.09 -7.75 0.01
N TYR A 71 4.42 -6.47 0.02
CA TYR A 71 5.48 -5.95 -0.82
C TYR A 71 6.33 -4.95 -0.05
N VAL A 72 7.62 -5.00 -0.33
CA VAL A 72 8.63 -4.12 0.24
C VAL A 72 8.90 -3.02 -0.77
N THR A 73 8.83 -1.78 -0.33
CA THR A 73 8.99 -0.61 -1.21
C THR A 73 9.80 0.48 -0.53
N GLN A 74 10.51 1.28 -1.31
CA GLN A 74 11.26 2.45 -0.83
C GLN A 74 10.40 3.73 -0.81
N LEU A 75 9.10 3.61 -1.10
CA LEU A 75 8.15 4.72 -0.97
C LEU A 75 8.06 5.14 0.50
N ALA A 76 7.87 6.43 0.73
CA ALA A 76 7.76 6.99 2.07
C ALA A 76 6.54 6.41 2.81
N LYS A 77 6.75 5.97 4.05
CA LYS A 77 5.67 5.52 4.93
C LYS A 77 4.64 6.62 5.11
N GLY A 78 3.36 6.26 5.10
CA GLY A 78 2.25 7.21 5.21
C GLY A 78 1.85 7.89 3.89
N SER A 79 2.57 7.61 2.78
CA SER A 79 2.12 8.03 1.45
C SER A 79 0.93 7.20 1.00
N THR A 80 0.01 7.83 0.28
CA THR A 80 -1.23 7.21 -0.20
C THR A 80 -1.21 7.16 -1.72
N TYR A 81 -1.58 6.02 -2.30
CA TYR A 81 -1.65 5.84 -3.75
C TYR A 81 -2.98 5.22 -4.15
N ALA A 82 -3.57 5.69 -5.25
CA ALA A 82 -4.84 5.16 -5.75
C ALA A 82 -4.69 3.72 -6.24
N VAL A 83 -5.65 2.87 -5.86
CA VAL A 83 -5.79 1.53 -6.41
C VAL A 83 -6.57 1.62 -7.70
N GLN A 84 -6.05 0.98 -8.74
CA GLN A 84 -6.67 0.91 -10.06
C GLN A 84 -6.88 -0.54 -10.47
N GLY A 85 -7.74 -0.76 -11.46
CA GLY A 85 -7.95 -2.06 -12.07
C GLY A 85 -9.42 -2.46 -12.06
N SER A 86 -9.68 -3.75 -11.92
CA SER A 86 -11.04 -4.31 -12.07
C SER A 86 -11.27 -5.54 -11.22
N VAL A 87 -12.54 -5.85 -11.02
CA VAL A 87 -13.05 -7.09 -10.43
C VAL A 87 -13.93 -7.76 -11.46
N LYS A 88 -13.72 -9.05 -11.69
CA LYS A 88 -14.58 -9.89 -12.51
C LYS A 88 -15.34 -10.87 -11.62
N ALA A 89 -16.67 -10.84 -11.71
CA ALA A 89 -17.58 -11.72 -11.00
C ALA A 89 -18.45 -12.46 -12.03
N GLY A 90 -18.25 -13.78 -12.17
CA GLY A 90 -18.86 -14.53 -13.27
C GLY A 90 -18.43 -13.99 -14.64
N ALA A 91 -19.40 -13.61 -15.48
CA ALA A 91 -19.14 -13.02 -16.79
C ALA A 91 -18.86 -11.51 -16.74
N THR A 92 -19.26 -10.84 -15.67
CA THR A 92 -19.21 -9.37 -15.56
C THR A 92 -17.86 -8.90 -15.08
N THR A 93 -17.26 -7.92 -15.77
CA THR A 93 -16.03 -7.24 -15.35
C THR A 93 -16.36 -5.78 -15.04
N ILE A 94 -16.00 -5.33 -13.85
CA ILE A 94 -16.35 -4.01 -13.33
C ILE A 94 -15.06 -3.33 -12.89
N PRO A 95 -14.79 -2.08 -13.30
CA PRO A 95 -13.64 -1.34 -12.81
C PRO A 95 -13.73 -1.15 -11.29
N LEU A 96 -12.59 -1.15 -10.61
CA LEU A 96 -12.55 -0.75 -9.21
C LEU A 96 -12.94 0.72 -9.09
N PRO A 97 -13.70 1.12 -8.07
CA PRO A 97 -14.14 2.49 -7.94
C PRO A 97 -12.96 3.42 -7.63
N ALA A 98 -13.05 4.64 -8.13
CA ALA A 98 -12.15 5.71 -7.72
C ALA A 98 -12.28 5.98 -6.21
N GLY A 99 -11.21 6.42 -5.57
CA GLY A 99 -11.19 6.76 -4.14
C GLY A 99 -10.70 5.63 -3.22
N ILE A 100 -10.51 4.41 -3.74
CA ILE A 100 -9.79 3.37 -3.00
C ILE A 100 -8.28 3.61 -3.09
N THR A 101 -7.59 3.54 -1.96
CA THR A 101 -6.15 3.82 -1.89
C THR A 101 -5.39 2.76 -1.11
N VAL A 102 -4.07 2.65 -1.33
CA VAL A 102 -3.13 1.95 -0.45
C VAL A 102 -2.29 2.95 0.33
N LEU A 103 -2.24 2.78 1.65
CA LEU A 103 -1.34 3.51 2.53
C LEU A 103 -0.05 2.72 2.72
N ILE A 104 1.08 3.31 2.35
CA ILE A 104 2.40 2.66 2.39
C ILE A 104 2.87 2.44 3.82
N GLY A 105 3.36 1.23 4.08
CA GLY A 105 3.89 0.81 5.38
C GLY A 105 2.83 0.29 6.34
N GLU A 106 1.59 0.12 5.88
CA GLU A 106 0.45 -0.29 6.70
C GLU A 106 -0.25 -1.54 6.13
N THR A 107 -1.22 -2.06 6.88
CA THR A 107 -2.08 -3.17 6.44
C THR A 107 -3.36 -2.61 5.83
N ASN A 108 -3.57 -2.84 4.54
CA ASN A 108 -4.69 -2.36 3.77
C ASN A 108 -5.61 -3.55 3.43
N THR A 109 -6.87 -3.48 3.81
CA THR A 109 -7.84 -4.54 3.54
C THR A 109 -9.01 -4.00 2.73
N TYR A 110 -9.32 -4.65 1.63
CA TYR A 110 -10.48 -4.38 0.79
C TYR A 110 -11.45 -5.55 0.87
N VAL A 111 -12.66 -5.29 1.32
CA VAL A 111 -13.74 -6.28 1.36
C VAL A 111 -14.69 -5.96 0.22
N ILE A 112 -14.83 -6.88 -0.73
CA ILE A 112 -15.74 -6.75 -1.86
C ILE A 112 -17.00 -7.54 -1.52
N SER A 113 -18.14 -6.86 -1.47
CA SER A 113 -19.44 -7.42 -1.15
C SER A 113 -20.42 -7.19 -2.30
N SER A 114 -21.39 -8.08 -2.48
CA SER A 114 -22.48 -7.90 -3.45
C SER A 114 -23.62 -7.12 -2.78
N LEU A 115 -24.19 -6.15 -3.49
CA LEU A 115 -25.39 -5.44 -3.09
C LEU A 115 -26.66 -6.01 -3.75
N GLY A 116 -26.51 -7.00 -4.63
CA GLY A 116 -27.58 -7.47 -5.50
C GLY A 116 -27.66 -6.67 -6.81
N GLY A 117 -28.43 -7.17 -7.78
CA GLY A 117 -28.64 -6.48 -9.05
C GLY A 117 -27.38 -6.25 -9.91
N GLY A 118 -26.28 -6.98 -9.63
CA GLY A 118 -25.00 -6.77 -10.30
C GLY A 118 -24.17 -5.61 -9.75
N MET A 119 -24.62 -4.96 -8.66
CA MET A 119 -23.88 -3.92 -7.95
C MET A 119 -23.00 -4.52 -6.85
N TYR A 120 -21.85 -3.90 -6.63
CA TYR A 120 -20.88 -4.29 -5.61
C TYR A 120 -20.50 -3.11 -4.72
N ARG A 121 -19.96 -3.43 -3.55
CA ARG A 121 -19.40 -2.46 -2.60
C ARG A 121 -18.00 -2.88 -2.23
N ALA A 122 -17.07 -1.93 -2.27
CA ALA A 122 -15.73 -2.10 -1.76
C ALA A 122 -15.62 -1.35 -0.44
N SER A 123 -15.46 -2.07 0.66
CA SER A 123 -15.18 -1.49 1.98
C SER A 123 -13.69 -1.55 2.27
N TYR A 124 -13.10 -0.39 2.53
CA TYR A 124 -11.67 -0.19 2.72
C TYR A 124 -11.33 0.02 4.20
N TYR A 125 -10.32 -0.71 4.67
CA TYR A 125 -9.80 -0.64 6.03
C TYR A 125 -8.28 -0.44 6.01
N ILE A 126 -7.78 0.34 6.97
CA ILE A 126 -6.35 0.48 7.24
C ILE A 126 -6.11 0.04 8.68
N ASN A 127 -5.25 -0.95 8.87
CA ASN A 127 -4.94 -1.54 10.17
C ASN A 127 -6.20 -1.96 10.95
N GLY A 128 -7.19 -2.49 10.22
CA GLY A 128 -8.49 -2.89 10.79
C GLY A 128 -9.48 -1.75 11.02
N VAL A 129 -9.08 -0.49 10.86
CA VAL A 129 -9.97 0.67 11.00
C VAL A 129 -10.65 0.98 9.68
N PHE A 130 -11.98 1.03 9.69
CA PHE A 130 -12.78 1.40 8.52
C PHE A 130 -12.44 2.81 8.04
N LYS A 131 -12.34 2.99 6.71
CA LYS A 131 -12.04 4.28 6.09
C LYS A 131 -13.13 4.75 5.14
N ALA A 132 -13.62 3.86 4.27
CA ALA A 132 -14.65 4.20 3.31
C ALA A 132 -15.34 2.94 2.78
N SER A 133 -16.56 3.12 2.26
CA SER A 133 -17.24 2.17 1.40
C SER A 133 -17.65 2.87 0.12
N ILE A 134 -17.40 2.24 -1.01
CA ILE A 134 -17.70 2.82 -2.32
C ILE A 134 -18.42 1.77 -3.17
N ASP A 135 -19.53 2.17 -3.76
CA ASP A 135 -20.39 1.31 -4.60
C ASP A 135 -19.94 1.41 -6.06
N PHE A 136 -20.02 0.29 -6.77
CA PHE A 136 -19.54 0.17 -8.15
C PHE A 136 -20.16 -1.02 -8.89
#